data_AF-A0A1V6I4I2-F1
#
_entry.id   AF-A0A1V6I4I2-F1
#
_cell.length_a   1.000
_cell.length_b   1.000
_cell.length_c   1.000
_cell.angle_alpha   90.00
_cell.angle_beta   90.00
_cell.angle_gamma   90.00
#
_symmetry.space_group_name_H-M   'P 1'
#
loop_
_entity.id
_entity.type
_entity.pdbx_description
1 polymer ?
#
loop_
_entity_poly.entity_id
_entity_poly.type
_entity_poly.pdbx_seq_one_letter_code
_entity_poly.pdbx_strand_id
1 'polypeptide(L)'
;MAEYNINIMLTGGETADIGDLTKTLTLDAVAASFISENNYIDNKNIQNGDVIIGLESTGQAVWEDTPNSGIGSNGLTLARHTLLNNIYKNLYPESFDNNTENDLIYCGNYLLTDESPFIGLDMGKFILSPTKTYLPIMKEIFQYYLDDIHGIIHCTGGGQIKVKRFINNLRIIKNNLFSVPALFEMIKTSANIDWKQMYEIFNMGHRLELYVPADIVSEIIAISEKYNVKAKQIGYVENNDTTEIIIKSEHGVFVY
;
A
#
# COMPACT_ATOMS: atom_id res chain seq x y z
N MET A 1 4.23 18.38 -5.10
CA MET A 1 2.98 18.46 -4.26
C MET A 1 2.41 19.86 -4.11
N ALA A 2 3.22 20.91 -3.89
CA ALA A 2 2.73 22.30 -3.86
C ALA A 2 1.99 22.69 -5.15
N GLU A 3 2.42 22.16 -6.31
CA GLU A 3 1.74 22.32 -7.61
C GLU A 3 0.28 21.80 -7.63
N TYR A 4 -0.05 20.83 -6.77
CA TYR A 4 -1.41 20.30 -6.56
C TYR A 4 -2.15 21.07 -5.45
N ASN A 5 -1.61 22.23 -5.04
CA ASN A 5 -2.10 23.08 -3.97
C ASN A 5 -2.21 22.35 -2.61
N ILE A 6 -1.43 21.29 -2.39
CA ILE A 6 -1.39 20.59 -1.11
C ILE A 6 -0.38 21.30 -0.21
N ASN A 7 -0.88 21.97 0.82
CA ASN A 7 -0.04 22.75 1.73
C ASN A 7 0.60 21.84 2.79
N ILE A 8 1.82 21.39 2.52
CA ILE A 8 2.68 20.72 3.49
C ILE A 8 3.90 21.61 3.70
N MET A 9 4.11 22.03 4.94
CA MET A 9 5.26 22.84 5.32
C MET A 9 6.29 21.95 6.03
N LEU A 10 7.49 21.87 5.46
CA LEU A 10 8.62 21.26 6.15
C LEU A 10 9.16 22.25 7.17
N THR A 11 9.06 21.91 8.45
CA THR A 11 9.48 22.76 9.58
C THR A 11 10.94 22.55 9.98
N GLY A 12 11.72 21.84 9.17
CA GLY A 12 13.04 21.34 9.53
C GLY A 12 12.98 19.96 10.19
N GLY A 13 13.96 19.66 11.04
CA GLY A 13 14.08 18.37 11.72
C GLY A 13 15.41 18.29 12.48
N GLU A 14 15.73 17.09 12.95
CA GLU A 14 16.99 16.78 13.63
C GLU A 14 17.80 15.80 12.76
N THR A 15 19.12 15.89 12.83
CA THR A 15 20.02 14.89 12.26
C THR A 15 21.08 14.56 13.29
N ALA A 16 21.27 13.28 13.58
CA ALA A 16 22.18 12.83 14.62
C ALA A 16 23.09 11.71 14.10
N ASP A 17 24.38 11.82 14.42
CA ASP A 17 25.36 10.77 14.15
C ASP A 17 25.35 9.77 15.31
N ILE A 18 24.60 8.67 15.15
CA ILE A 18 24.37 7.65 16.19
C ILE A 18 24.75 6.25 15.72
N GLY A 19 25.96 6.09 15.17
CA GLY A 19 26.46 4.83 14.59
C GLY A 19 26.46 3.63 15.55
N ASP A 20 26.48 3.86 16.87
CA ASP A 20 26.37 2.81 17.88
C ASP A 20 24.94 2.24 17.99
N LEU A 21 23.93 2.99 17.52
CA LEU A 21 22.51 2.61 17.57
C LEU A 21 21.96 2.20 16.21
N THR A 22 22.42 2.86 15.14
CA THR A 22 21.94 2.61 13.77
C THR A 22 23.07 2.04 12.92
N LYS A 23 22.85 0.86 12.31
CA LYS A 23 23.86 0.23 11.45
C LYS A 23 24.17 1.04 10.18
N THR A 24 23.19 1.77 9.66
CA THR A 24 23.32 2.55 8.41
C THR A 24 22.62 3.90 8.54
N LEU A 25 21.32 3.97 8.24
CA LEU A 25 20.51 5.19 8.30
C LEU A 25 19.08 4.82 8.66
N THR A 26 18.48 5.60 9.57
CA THR A 26 17.05 5.58 9.85
C THR A 26 16.48 6.94 9.48
N LEU A 27 15.32 6.95 8.82
CA LEU A 27 14.61 8.17 8.47
C LEU A 27 13.18 8.07 8.99
N ASP A 28 12.83 9.01 9.87
CA ASP A 28 11.51 9.14 10.43
C ASP A 28 10.93 10.52 10.07
N ALA A 29 9.63 10.57 9.86
CA ALA A 29 8.92 11.82 9.59
C ALA A 29 7.72 11.93 10.54
N VAL A 30 7.53 13.12 11.09
CA VAL A 30 6.37 13.45 11.94
C VAL A 30 5.58 14.55 11.24
N ALA A 31 4.27 14.34 11.11
CA ALA A 31 3.34 15.31 10.57
C ALA A 31 2.34 15.74 11.63
N ALA A 32 2.04 17.03 11.67
CA ALA A 32 0.96 17.60 12.47
C ALA A 32 0.00 18.33 11.53
N SER A 33 -1.30 18.22 11.81
CA SER A 33 -2.34 18.91 11.05
C SER A 33 -3.43 19.39 12.00
N PHE A 34 -4.13 20.45 11.60
CA PHE A 34 -5.29 20.98 12.29
C PHE A 34 -6.49 20.79 11.38
N ILE A 35 -7.58 20.27 11.94
CA ILE A 35 -8.81 19.96 11.22
C ILE A 35 -9.97 20.60 11.97
N SER A 36 -10.97 21.09 11.24
CA SER A 36 -12.20 21.56 11.85
C SER A 36 -12.97 20.36 12.42
N GLU A 37 -13.66 20.56 13.56
CA GLU A 37 -14.48 19.50 14.19
C GLU A 37 -15.52 18.90 13.26
N ASN A 38 -15.94 19.61 12.21
CA ASN A 38 -16.95 19.13 11.26
C ASN A 38 -16.37 18.71 9.90
N ASN A 39 -15.05 18.66 9.76
CA ASN A 39 -14.39 18.42 8.47
C ASN A 39 -13.44 17.22 8.56
N TYR A 40 -13.93 16.09 9.09
CA TYR A 40 -13.14 14.87 9.21
C TYR A 40 -13.94 13.64 8.80
N ILE A 41 -13.24 12.64 8.28
CA ILE A 41 -13.83 11.35 7.88
C ILE A 41 -13.61 10.37 9.02
N ASP A 42 -14.68 9.72 9.46
CA ASP A 42 -14.67 8.73 10.53
C ASP A 42 -15.09 7.38 9.97
N ASN A 43 -14.17 6.41 9.99
CA ASN A 43 -14.42 5.07 9.45
C ASN A 43 -15.55 4.30 10.17
N LYS A 44 -16.05 4.80 11.32
CA LYS A 44 -17.28 4.27 11.94
C LYS A 44 -18.52 4.41 11.04
N ASN A 45 -18.47 5.32 10.05
CA ASN A 45 -19.58 5.58 9.15
C ASN A 45 -19.65 4.55 8.01
N ILE A 46 -18.62 3.71 7.83
CA ILE A 46 -18.66 2.57 6.90
C ILE A 46 -19.88 1.72 7.24
N GLN A 47 -20.72 1.45 6.25
CA GLN A 47 -22.04 0.86 6.48
C GLN A 47 -22.46 -0.08 5.35
N ASN A 48 -23.49 -0.89 5.64
CA ASN A 48 -24.11 -1.76 4.65
C ASN A 48 -24.62 -0.97 3.44
N GLY A 49 -24.32 -1.47 2.25
CA GLY A 49 -24.66 -0.81 0.99
C GLY A 49 -23.52 0.01 0.41
N ASP A 50 -22.47 0.30 1.19
CA ASP A 50 -21.28 0.94 0.66
C ASP A 50 -20.62 0.06 -0.39
N VAL A 51 -20.12 0.72 -1.43
CA VAL A 51 -19.20 0.13 -2.39
C VAL A 51 -17.79 0.57 -2.05
N ILE A 52 -16.82 -0.25 -2.46
CA ILE A 52 -15.41 -0.02 -2.14
C ILE A 52 -14.68 0.31 -3.42
N ILE A 53 -14.09 1.51 -3.49
CA ILE A 53 -13.26 1.93 -4.61
C ILE A 53 -11.80 1.76 -4.21
N GLY A 54 -11.05 0.93 -4.95
CA GLY A 54 -9.62 0.76 -4.76
C GLY A 54 -8.83 1.59 -5.77
N LEU A 55 -7.80 2.31 -5.31
CA LEU A 55 -6.86 3.05 -6.16
C LEU A 55 -5.55 2.27 -6.29
N GLU A 56 -5.13 2.00 -7.52
CA GLU A 56 -3.98 1.13 -7.80
C GLU A 56 -2.70 1.62 -7.09
N SER A 57 -1.85 0.67 -6.70
CA SER A 57 -0.54 0.95 -6.11
C SER A 57 0.58 0.96 -7.14
N THR A 58 0.37 0.32 -8.28
CA THR A 58 1.35 0.18 -9.37
C THR A 58 1.21 1.27 -10.43
N GLY A 59 1.93 1.13 -11.55
CA GLY A 59 1.82 2.03 -12.69
C GLY A 59 2.63 3.30 -12.50
N GLN A 60 2.26 4.38 -13.18
CA GLN A 60 2.99 5.65 -13.10
C GLN A 60 1.98 6.81 -13.05
N ALA A 61 1.80 7.41 -11.88
CA ALA A 61 0.98 8.61 -11.75
C ALA A 61 1.65 9.80 -12.45
N VAL A 62 0.87 10.83 -12.76
CA VAL A 62 1.39 12.04 -13.46
C VAL A 62 2.50 12.79 -12.72
N TRP A 63 2.65 12.58 -11.41
CA TRP A 63 3.71 13.17 -10.58
C TRP A 63 4.88 12.23 -10.29
N GLU A 64 4.88 11.01 -10.85
CA GLU A 64 5.96 10.06 -10.66
C GLU A 64 6.92 10.09 -11.86
N ASP A 65 8.22 10.19 -11.58
CA ASP A 65 9.26 10.22 -12.62
C ASP A 65 9.47 8.85 -13.28
N THR A 66 9.16 7.77 -12.57
CA THR A 66 9.35 6.39 -13.02
C THR A 66 8.14 5.52 -12.68
N PRO A 67 7.95 4.40 -13.38
CA PRO A 67 7.00 3.37 -12.97
C PRO A 67 7.19 2.93 -11.52
N ASN A 68 6.09 2.57 -10.87
CA ASN A 68 6.01 2.17 -9.48
C ASN A 68 5.60 0.70 -9.37
N SER A 69 6.36 -0.10 -8.61
CA SER A 69 6.07 -1.51 -8.35
C SER A 69 4.90 -1.74 -7.41
N GLY A 70 4.44 -0.69 -6.71
CA GLY A 70 3.36 -0.74 -5.74
C GLY A 70 3.74 -1.32 -4.38
N ILE A 71 5.03 -1.58 -4.12
CA ILE A 71 5.50 -2.18 -2.85
C ILE A 71 5.12 -1.34 -1.61
N GLY A 72 5.19 -0.02 -1.72
CA GLY A 72 5.03 0.88 -0.57
C GLY A 72 6.21 0.78 0.41
N SER A 73 5.91 0.62 1.70
CA SER A 73 6.95 0.50 2.75
C SER A 73 6.67 -0.62 3.76
N ASN A 74 5.76 -1.54 3.45
CA ASN A 74 5.43 -2.68 4.30
C ASN A 74 5.99 -3.97 3.68
N GLY A 75 6.51 -4.88 4.52
CA GLY A 75 7.08 -6.15 4.05
C GLY A 75 8.44 -6.04 3.36
N LEU A 76 9.12 -4.89 3.44
CA LEU A 76 10.45 -4.67 2.86
C LEU A 76 11.53 -5.60 3.43
N THR A 77 11.48 -5.91 4.74
CA THR A 77 12.42 -6.87 5.33
C THR A 77 12.34 -8.22 4.64
N LEU A 78 11.11 -8.71 4.44
CA LEU A 78 10.86 -9.95 3.74
C LEU A 78 11.31 -9.84 2.27
N ALA A 79 10.85 -8.82 1.55
CA ALA A 79 11.16 -8.64 0.13
C ALA A 79 12.69 -8.57 -0.14
N ARG A 80 13.44 -7.83 0.68
CA ARG A 80 14.91 -7.76 0.56
C ARG A 80 15.54 -9.12 0.71
N HIS A 81 15.19 -9.83 1.78
CA HIS A 81 15.84 -11.09 2.11
C HIS A 81 15.44 -12.25 1.19
N THR A 82 14.21 -12.28 0.68
CA THR A 82 13.75 -13.39 -0.17
C THR A 82 13.99 -13.15 -1.66
N LEU A 83 14.19 -11.91 -2.10
CA LEU A 83 14.48 -11.62 -3.51
C LEU A 83 15.98 -11.47 -3.79
N LEU A 84 16.73 -10.81 -2.91
CA LEU A 84 18.11 -10.45 -3.20
C LEU A 84 19.09 -11.58 -2.88
N ASN A 85 20.15 -11.64 -3.69
CA ASN A 85 21.18 -12.66 -3.67
C ASN A 85 22.08 -12.60 -2.43
N ASN A 86 22.53 -13.76 -1.97
CA ASN A 86 23.36 -13.90 -0.76
C ASN A 86 24.72 -13.18 -0.84
N ILE A 87 25.18 -12.77 -2.02
CA ILE A 87 26.40 -11.98 -2.19
C ILE A 87 26.38 -10.71 -1.32
N TYR A 88 25.21 -10.11 -1.12
CA TYR A 88 25.04 -8.89 -0.33
C TYR A 88 25.31 -9.09 1.16
N LYS A 89 25.23 -10.32 1.66
CA LYS A 89 25.61 -10.64 3.03
C LYS A 89 27.07 -10.32 3.30
N ASN A 90 27.94 -10.63 2.33
CA ASN A 90 29.38 -10.41 2.45
C ASN A 90 29.78 -8.98 2.02
N LEU A 91 29.10 -8.43 1.00
CA LEU A 91 29.40 -7.09 0.52
C LEU A 91 28.93 -6.00 1.48
N TYR A 92 27.80 -6.20 2.17
CA TYR A 92 27.16 -5.21 3.03
C TYR A 92 26.69 -5.83 4.36
N PRO A 93 27.61 -6.30 5.23
CA PRO A 93 27.26 -6.90 6.52
C PRO A 93 26.45 -5.97 7.46
N GLU A 94 26.54 -4.66 7.25
CA GLU A 94 25.80 -3.63 7.98
C GLU A 94 24.30 -3.54 7.59
N SER A 95 23.89 -4.19 6.50
CA SER A 95 22.55 -4.03 5.91
C SER A 95 21.44 -4.91 6.52
N PHE A 96 21.77 -5.77 7.49
CA PHE A 96 20.83 -6.70 8.16
C PHE A 96 21.20 -6.91 9.63
N ASP A 97 20.32 -7.52 10.43
CA ASP A 97 20.62 -7.87 11.83
C ASP A 97 21.44 -9.17 11.92
N ASN A 98 22.52 -9.16 12.71
CA ASN A 98 23.41 -10.30 12.91
C ASN A 98 22.72 -11.45 13.66
N ASN A 99 21.60 -11.17 14.34
CA ASN A 99 20.78 -12.18 15.01
C ASN A 99 19.80 -12.89 14.07
N THR A 100 19.67 -12.43 12.81
CA THR A 100 18.83 -13.09 11.81
C THR A 100 19.41 -14.46 11.48
N GLU A 101 18.57 -15.48 11.39
CA GLU A 101 19.01 -16.82 10.98
C GLU A 101 19.73 -16.76 9.63
N ASN A 102 20.88 -17.42 9.56
CA ASN A 102 21.79 -17.35 8.43
C ASN A 102 21.12 -17.64 7.08
N ASP A 103 20.25 -18.65 7.08
CA ASP A 103 19.61 -19.16 5.86
C ASP A 103 18.42 -18.28 5.43
N LEU A 104 18.05 -17.29 6.24
CA LEU A 104 17.05 -16.27 5.91
C LEU A 104 17.67 -14.97 5.42
N ILE A 105 18.99 -14.78 5.52
CA ILE A 105 19.64 -13.54 5.09
C ILE A 105 19.93 -13.59 3.59
N TYR A 106 19.20 -12.79 2.81
CA TYR A 106 19.43 -12.64 1.37
C TYR A 106 19.44 -14.01 0.65
N CYS A 107 18.43 -14.83 0.94
CA CYS A 107 18.25 -16.18 0.39
C CYS A 107 17.62 -16.18 -1.02
N GLY A 108 17.47 -15.01 -1.64
CA GLY A 108 16.98 -14.87 -3.00
C GLY A 108 18.05 -15.07 -4.06
N ASN A 109 17.66 -14.81 -5.32
CA ASN A 109 18.49 -15.09 -6.49
C ASN A 109 18.96 -13.82 -7.21
N TYR A 110 18.29 -12.69 -7.00
CA TYR A 110 18.48 -11.50 -7.84
C TYR A 110 19.59 -10.58 -7.33
N LEU A 111 20.43 -10.12 -8.23
CA LEU A 111 21.27 -8.95 -8.00
C LEU A 111 20.40 -7.68 -8.12
N LEU A 112 20.77 -6.63 -7.39
CA LEU A 112 20.13 -5.31 -7.45
C LEU A 112 20.10 -4.75 -8.88
N THR A 113 21.10 -5.06 -9.69
CA THR A 113 21.24 -4.57 -11.07
C THR A 113 20.63 -5.49 -12.12
N ASP A 114 20.06 -6.62 -11.72
CA ASP A 114 19.36 -7.50 -12.67
C ASP A 114 18.12 -6.79 -13.23
N GLU A 115 17.73 -7.16 -14.44
CA GLU A 115 16.50 -6.66 -15.04
C GLU A 115 15.29 -7.06 -14.17
N SER A 116 14.42 -6.10 -13.90
CA SER A 116 13.15 -6.37 -13.22
C SER A 116 12.04 -6.70 -14.24
N PRO A 117 10.89 -7.23 -13.79
CA PRO A 117 9.71 -7.35 -14.65
C PRO A 117 9.16 -6.02 -15.20
N PHE A 118 9.62 -4.87 -14.66
CA PHE A 118 9.23 -3.54 -15.13
C PHE A 118 10.32 -2.97 -16.05
N ILE A 119 9.95 -2.70 -17.29
CA ILE A 119 10.86 -2.10 -18.29
C ILE A 119 11.41 -0.78 -17.73
N GLY A 120 12.73 -0.63 -17.77
CA GLY A 120 13.42 0.58 -17.31
C GLY A 120 13.78 0.60 -15.82
N LEU A 121 13.42 -0.45 -15.07
CA LEU A 121 13.84 -0.63 -13.67
C LEU A 121 14.69 -1.89 -13.52
N ASP A 122 15.80 -1.74 -12.79
CA ASP A 122 16.51 -2.88 -12.21
C ASP A 122 15.79 -3.37 -10.95
N MET A 123 16.17 -4.55 -10.45
CA MET A 123 15.57 -5.14 -9.25
C MET A 123 15.69 -4.25 -8.01
N GLY A 124 16.78 -3.49 -7.88
CA GLY A 124 16.99 -2.53 -6.80
C GLY A 124 15.93 -1.44 -6.82
N LYS A 125 15.75 -0.74 -7.94
CA LYS A 125 14.74 0.32 -8.11
C LYS A 125 13.32 -0.23 -8.06
N PHE A 126 13.12 -1.46 -8.52
CA PHE A 126 11.82 -2.12 -8.46
C PHE A 126 11.39 -2.39 -7.00
N ILE A 127 12.31 -2.91 -6.16
CA ILE A 127 12.06 -3.12 -4.72
C ILE A 127 12.02 -1.78 -3.96
N LEU A 128 12.78 -0.77 -4.40
CA LEU A 128 12.84 0.56 -3.78
C LEU A 128 11.81 1.56 -4.34
N SER A 129 10.84 1.11 -5.13
CA SER A 129 9.82 2.01 -5.71
C SER A 129 9.21 2.88 -4.60
N PRO A 130 9.30 4.22 -4.70
CA PRO A 130 8.81 5.12 -3.67
C PRO A 130 7.34 4.87 -3.38
N THR A 131 6.91 5.00 -2.13
CA THR A 131 5.49 4.87 -1.79
C THR A 131 4.67 5.90 -2.58
N LYS A 132 3.77 5.42 -3.44
CA LYS A 132 2.81 6.27 -4.15
C LYS A 132 1.96 7.05 -3.14
N THR A 133 1.93 8.37 -3.28
CA THR A 133 0.96 9.21 -2.55
C THR A 133 -0.33 9.29 -3.34
N TYR A 134 -1.45 9.44 -2.63
CA TYR A 134 -2.78 9.65 -3.24
C TYR A 134 -3.33 11.04 -2.95
N LEU A 135 -2.54 11.92 -2.31
CA LEU A 135 -3.02 13.23 -1.87
C LEU A 135 -3.61 14.11 -2.99
N PRO A 136 -3.03 14.17 -4.21
CA PRO A 136 -3.63 14.99 -5.29
C PRO A 136 -5.03 14.50 -5.67
N ILE A 137 -5.20 13.18 -5.81
CA ILE A 137 -6.49 12.55 -6.11
C ILE A 137 -7.47 12.80 -4.97
N MET A 138 -7.06 12.51 -3.73
CA MET A 138 -7.93 12.67 -2.57
C MET A 138 -8.38 14.11 -2.36
N LYS A 139 -7.48 15.07 -2.62
CA LYS A 139 -7.83 16.47 -2.54
C LYS A 139 -8.93 16.84 -3.54
N GLU A 140 -8.84 16.38 -4.78
CA GLU A 140 -9.88 16.64 -5.79
C GLU A 140 -11.19 15.94 -5.41
N ILE A 141 -11.14 14.69 -4.94
CA ILE A 141 -12.34 13.99 -4.44
C ILE A 141 -13.00 14.79 -3.30
N PHE A 142 -12.23 15.26 -2.32
CA PHE A 142 -12.76 16.04 -1.19
C PHE A 142 -13.39 17.37 -1.60
N GLN A 143 -13.02 17.95 -2.75
CA GLN A 143 -13.66 19.18 -3.23
C GLN A 143 -15.12 18.98 -3.61
N TYR A 144 -15.50 17.76 -3.98
CA TYR A 144 -16.82 17.45 -4.54
C TYR A 144 -17.64 16.48 -3.69
N TYR A 145 -16.99 15.57 -2.98
CA TYR A 145 -17.62 14.39 -2.37
C TYR A 145 -17.22 14.15 -0.91
N LEU A 146 -16.66 15.15 -0.22
CA LEU A 146 -16.18 14.96 1.15
C LEU A 146 -17.27 14.38 2.07
N ASP A 147 -18.48 14.91 1.99
CA ASP A 147 -19.61 14.52 2.86
C ASP A 147 -20.18 13.14 2.51
N ASP A 148 -19.88 12.61 1.31
CA ASP A 148 -20.33 11.30 0.84
C ASP A 148 -19.35 10.16 1.20
N ILE A 149 -18.16 10.48 1.75
CA ILE A 149 -17.16 9.47 2.10
C ILE A 149 -17.44 8.93 3.50
N HIS A 150 -17.90 7.68 3.55
CA HIS A 150 -18.16 6.96 4.78
C HIS A 150 -16.89 6.39 5.43
N GLY A 151 -15.83 6.17 4.64
CA GLY A 151 -14.56 5.74 5.19
C GLY A 151 -13.42 5.72 4.18
N ILE A 152 -12.20 5.80 4.71
CA ILE A 152 -10.96 5.68 3.96
C ILE A 152 -10.03 4.70 4.68
N ILE A 153 -9.52 3.73 3.93
CA ILE A 153 -8.52 2.77 4.43
C ILE A 153 -7.27 2.86 3.57
N HIS A 154 -6.16 3.25 4.20
CA HIS A 154 -4.83 3.16 3.60
C HIS A 154 -4.22 1.79 3.96
N CYS A 155 -4.20 0.86 2.99
CA CYS A 155 -3.82 -0.55 3.10
C CYS A 155 -2.30 -0.73 3.28
N THR A 156 -1.78 -0.22 4.39
CA THR A 156 -0.38 -0.36 4.82
C THR A 156 -0.17 -1.67 5.61
N GLY A 157 0.25 -1.61 6.88
CA GLY A 157 0.27 -2.79 7.75
C GLY A 157 -1.14 -3.34 7.96
N GLY A 158 -1.31 -4.65 7.80
CA GLY A 158 -2.61 -5.33 7.73
C GLY A 158 -3.13 -5.52 6.30
N GLY A 159 -2.44 -4.99 5.29
CA GLY A 159 -2.74 -5.21 3.88
C GLY A 159 -4.21 -4.97 3.54
N GLN A 160 -4.79 -5.94 2.84
CA GLN A 160 -6.19 -5.94 2.40
C GLN A 160 -7.20 -6.21 3.52
N ILE A 161 -6.78 -6.69 4.69
CA ILE A 161 -7.70 -6.93 5.83
C ILE A 161 -7.69 -5.79 6.85
N LYS A 162 -6.93 -4.72 6.61
CA LYS A 162 -6.75 -3.60 7.55
C LYS A 162 -8.10 -2.98 8.00
N VAL A 163 -9.09 -2.95 7.10
CA VAL A 163 -10.44 -2.45 7.39
C VAL A 163 -11.09 -3.15 8.60
N LYS A 164 -10.75 -4.42 8.87
CA LYS A 164 -11.27 -5.21 10.00
C LYS A 164 -11.11 -4.51 11.35
N ARG A 165 -10.13 -3.61 11.49
CA ARG A 165 -9.86 -2.84 12.72
C ARG A 165 -10.82 -1.67 12.95
N PHE A 166 -11.59 -1.28 11.93
CA PHE A 166 -12.38 -0.05 11.92
C PHE A 166 -13.89 -0.30 11.81
N ILE A 167 -14.31 -1.55 11.68
CA ILE A 167 -15.70 -1.94 11.47
C ILE A 167 -16.15 -2.93 12.54
N ASN A 168 -17.46 -2.97 12.79
CA ASN A 168 -18.09 -3.92 13.69
C ASN A 168 -19.37 -4.46 13.07
N ASN A 169 -19.62 -5.77 13.18
CA ASN A 169 -20.84 -6.43 12.66
C ASN A 169 -21.11 -6.13 11.17
N LEU A 170 -20.04 -6.12 10.37
CA LEU A 170 -20.10 -5.94 8.92
C LEU A 170 -19.29 -7.02 8.23
N ARG A 171 -19.79 -7.45 7.07
CA ARG A 171 -19.05 -8.28 6.12
C ARG A 171 -18.54 -7.41 4.98
N ILE A 172 -17.24 -7.46 4.74
CA ILE A 172 -16.60 -6.79 3.60
C ILE A 172 -16.29 -7.83 2.54
N ILE A 173 -16.81 -7.65 1.33
CA ILE A 173 -16.56 -8.55 0.20
C ILE A 173 -15.69 -7.82 -0.82
N LYS A 174 -14.48 -8.31 -1.04
CA LYS A 174 -13.54 -7.83 -2.07
C LYS A 174 -13.44 -8.88 -3.17
N ASN A 175 -14.21 -8.72 -4.24
CA ASN A 175 -14.37 -9.72 -5.30
C ASN A 175 -13.98 -9.24 -6.70
N ASN A 176 -13.50 -8.01 -6.82
CA ASN A 176 -13.02 -7.43 -8.07
C ASN A 176 -11.69 -6.71 -7.84
N LEU A 177 -10.75 -7.37 -7.16
CA LEU A 177 -9.41 -6.85 -6.92
C LEU A 177 -8.63 -6.61 -8.23
N PHE A 178 -7.62 -5.75 -8.18
CA PHE A 178 -6.61 -5.67 -9.25
C PHE A 178 -5.88 -7.01 -9.37
N SER A 179 -5.36 -7.31 -10.58
CA SER A 179 -4.46 -8.45 -10.76
C SER A 179 -3.22 -8.28 -9.88
N VAL A 180 -2.71 -9.38 -9.33
CA VAL A 180 -1.58 -9.31 -8.40
C VAL A 180 -0.34 -8.79 -9.13
N PRO A 181 0.28 -7.69 -8.66
CA PRO A 181 1.53 -7.21 -9.25
C PRO A 181 2.66 -8.24 -9.19
N ALA A 182 3.48 -8.26 -10.24
CA ALA A 182 4.60 -9.20 -10.40
C ALA A 182 5.53 -9.26 -9.17
N LEU A 183 5.76 -8.13 -8.51
CA LEU A 183 6.57 -8.08 -7.30
C LEU A 183 6.00 -8.96 -6.18
N PHE A 184 4.69 -8.94 -5.95
CA PHE A 184 4.08 -9.73 -4.88
C PHE A 184 4.05 -11.22 -5.23
N GLU A 185 3.89 -11.58 -6.50
CA GLU A 185 4.09 -12.95 -7.00
C GLU A 185 5.51 -13.46 -6.73
N MET A 186 6.52 -12.62 -7.02
CA MET A 186 7.93 -12.93 -6.74
C MET A 186 8.18 -13.10 -5.24
N ILE A 187 7.70 -12.17 -4.41
CA ILE A 187 7.86 -12.26 -2.95
C ILE A 187 7.20 -13.53 -2.43
N LYS A 188 5.95 -13.79 -2.82
CA LYS A 188 5.19 -14.98 -2.42
C LYS A 188 5.94 -16.25 -2.76
N THR A 189 6.46 -16.35 -3.98
CA THR A 189 7.14 -17.54 -4.48
C THR A 189 8.47 -17.75 -3.76
N SER A 190 9.29 -16.71 -3.65
CA SER A 190 10.58 -16.80 -2.98
C SER A 190 10.47 -17.03 -1.47
N ALA A 191 9.47 -16.43 -0.82
CA ALA A 191 9.25 -16.59 0.61
C ALA A 191 8.44 -17.84 0.96
N ASN A 192 7.87 -18.53 -0.03
CA ASN A 192 6.94 -19.65 0.14
C ASN A 192 5.79 -19.32 1.13
N ILE A 193 5.15 -18.17 0.93
CA ILE A 193 4.06 -17.68 1.80
C ILE A 193 2.70 -18.02 1.18
N ASP A 194 1.73 -18.35 2.03
CA ASP A 194 0.35 -18.59 1.59
C ASP A 194 -0.30 -17.29 1.09
N TRP A 195 -1.10 -17.40 0.02
CA TRP A 195 -1.85 -16.25 -0.50
C TRP A 195 -2.70 -15.56 0.56
N LYS A 196 -3.27 -16.32 1.50
CA LYS A 196 -4.01 -15.77 2.63
C LYS A 196 -3.15 -14.79 3.45
N GLN A 197 -1.92 -15.16 3.79
CA GLN A 197 -1.00 -14.31 4.52
C GLN A 197 -0.51 -13.12 3.69
N MET A 198 -0.33 -13.29 2.36
CA MET A 198 0.03 -12.19 1.47
C MET A 198 -0.95 -11.02 1.55
N TYR A 199 -2.26 -11.31 1.61
CA TYR A 199 -3.31 -10.29 1.79
C TYR A 199 -3.30 -9.61 3.18
N GLU A 200 -2.70 -10.21 4.20
CA GLU A 200 -2.56 -9.63 5.54
C GLU A 200 -1.33 -8.72 5.67
N ILE A 201 -0.32 -8.95 4.82
CA ILE A 201 0.98 -8.26 4.89
C ILE A 201 1.06 -7.13 3.86
N PHE A 202 0.59 -7.40 2.63
CA PHE A 202 0.80 -6.54 1.46
C PHE A 202 -0.50 -5.93 0.93
N ASN A 203 -0.35 -4.87 0.14
CA ASN A 203 -1.49 -4.19 -0.49
C ASN A 203 -2.00 -4.91 -1.74
N MET A 204 -1.25 -5.83 -2.34
CA MET A 204 -1.71 -6.71 -3.42
C MET A 204 -2.28 -6.02 -4.68
N GLY A 205 -1.93 -4.75 -4.93
CA GLY A 205 -2.26 -4.05 -6.18
C GLY A 205 -3.06 -2.75 -6.02
N HIS A 206 -3.66 -2.50 -4.87
CA HIS A 206 -4.23 -1.19 -4.52
C HIS A 206 -3.95 -0.87 -3.07
N ARG A 207 -3.55 0.37 -2.79
CA ARG A 207 -3.10 0.75 -1.44
C ARG A 207 -4.04 1.74 -0.76
N LEU A 208 -5.00 2.32 -1.46
CA LEU A 208 -6.03 3.17 -0.87
C LEU A 208 -7.42 2.66 -1.25
N GLU A 209 -8.33 2.68 -0.28
CA GLU A 209 -9.73 2.30 -0.42
C GLU A 209 -10.63 3.44 0.07
N LEU A 210 -11.68 3.74 -0.70
CA LEU A 210 -12.78 4.61 -0.28
C LEU A 210 -14.05 3.78 -0.16
N TYR A 211 -14.81 4.03 0.91
CA TYR A 211 -16.12 3.44 1.19
C TYR A 211 -17.16 4.54 0.99
N VAL A 212 -18.03 4.35 0.00
CA VAL A 212 -18.92 5.39 -0.51
C VAL A 212 -20.25 4.82 -0.99
N PRO A 213 -21.28 5.66 -1.17
CA PRO A 213 -22.47 5.35 -1.95
C PRO A 213 -22.14 4.94 -3.40
N ALA A 214 -23.01 4.11 -4.00
CA ALA A 214 -22.78 3.55 -5.33
C ALA A 214 -22.89 4.57 -6.49
N ASP A 215 -23.61 5.67 -6.27
CA ASP A 215 -23.91 6.69 -7.29
C ASP A 215 -22.73 7.63 -7.59
N ILE A 216 -21.72 7.72 -6.73
CA ILE A 216 -20.53 8.57 -6.94
C ILE A 216 -19.29 7.80 -7.45
N VAL A 217 -19.43 6.51 -7.72
CA VAL A 217 -18.31 5.64 -8.10
C VAL A 217 -17.66 6.08 -9.40
N SER A 218 -18.47 6.38 -10.41
CA SER A 218 -17.98 6.68 -11.76
C SER A 218 -17.14 7.96 -11.76
N GLU A 219 -17.56 8.94 -10.97
CA GLU A 219 -16.92 10.24 -10.82
C GLU A 219 -15.61 10.13 -10.05
N ILE A 220 -15.56 9.36 -8.96
CA ILE A 220 -14.31 9.10 -8.22
C ILE A 220 -13.29 8.37 -9.11
N ILE A 221 -13.73 7.37 -9.89
CA ILE A 221 -12.87 6.68 -10.84
C ILE A 221 -12.33 7.66 -11.88
N ALA A 222 -13.20 8.47 -12.48
CA ALA A 222 -12.81 9.47 -13.47
C ALA A 222 -11.81 10.49 -12.91
N ILE A 223 -11.96 10.92 -11.65
CA ILE A 223 -10.98 11.80 -10.99
C ILE A 223 -9.61 11.10 -10.89
N SER A 224 -9.57 9.85 -10.41
CA SER A 224 -8.32 9.10 -10.28
C SER A 224 -7.59 8.93 -11.63
N GLU A 225 -8.36 8.63 -12.69
CA GLU A 225 -7.81 8.41 -14.03
C GLU A 225 -7.20 9.67 -14.65
N LYS A 226 -7.65 10.89 -14.30
CA LYS A 226 -6.99 12.15 -14.71
C LYS A 226 -5.53 12.21 -14.27
N TYR A 227 -5.20 11.55 -13.16
CA TYR A 227 -3.85 11.50 -12.61
C TYR A 227 -3.06 10.25 -13.04
N ASN A 228 -3.57 9.52 -14.04
CA ASN A 228 -3.01 8.25 -14.51
C ASN A 228 -2.86 7.19 -13.40
N VAL A 229 -3.83 7.16 -12.48
CA VAL A 229 -3.96 6.13 -11.45
C VAL A 229 -5.28 5.43 -11.67
N LYS A 230 -5.24 4.15 -12.04
CA LYS A 230 -6.46 3.35 -12.22
C LYS A 230 -7.19 3.22 -10.89
N ALA A 231 -8.50 3.35 -10.95
CA ALA A 231 -9.40 3.05 -9.85
C ALA A 231 -10.52 2.15 -10.35
N LYS A 232 -11.06 1.33 -9.46
CA LYS A 232 -12.27 0.56 -9.76
C LYS A 232 -13.02 0.21 -8.49
N GLN A 233 -14.30 -0.14 -8.64
CA GLN A 233 -15.04 -0.79 -7.57
C GLN A 233 -14.45 -2.20 -7.35
N ILE A 234 -13.81 -2.40 -6.20
CA ILE A 234 -13.16 -3.67 -5.84
C ILE A 234 -14.04 -4.58 -4.99
N GLY A 235 -15.15 -4.06 -4.47
CA GLY A 235 -15.99 -4.76 -3.52
C GLY A 235 -17.16 -3.93 -3.00
N TYR A 236 -17.77 -4.42 -1.92
CA TYR A 236 -18.92 -3.82 -1.26
C TYR A 236 -19.07 -4.32 0.19
N VAL A 237 -19.95 -3.68 0.95
CA VAL A 237 -20.21 -3.90 2.37
C VAL A 237 -21.61 -4.44 2.60
N GLU A 238 -21.73 -5.50 3.40
CA GLU A 238 -22.99 -6.10 3.85
C GLU A 238 -23.08 -6.08 5.38
N ASN A 239 -24.30 -6.07 5.91
CA ASN A 239 -24.54 -6.38 7.32
C ASN A 239 -24.16 -7.83 7.63
N ASN A 240 -23.60 -8.08 8.81
CA ASN A 240 -23.33 -9.44 9.30
C ASN A 240 -23.32 -9.49 10.83
N ASP A 241 -23.65 -10.62 11.43
CA ASP A 241 -23.68 -10.73 12.90
C ASP A 241 -22.29 -10.59 13.54
N THR A 242 -21.23 -10.85 12.78
CA THR A 242 -19.84 -10.71 13.18
C THR A 242 -19.02 -10.00 12.11
N THR A 243 -17.93 -9.34 12.49
CA THR A 243 -17.01 -8.77 11.49
C THR A 243 -16.34 -9.88 10.69
N GLU A 244 -16.49 -9.84 9.36
CA GLU A 244 -15.93 -10.83 8.43
C GLU A 244 -15.36 -10.15 7.18
N ILE A 245 -14.19 -10.58 6.73
CA ILE A 245 -13.62 -10.14 5.45
C ILE A 245 -13.55 -11.31 4.49
N ILE A 246 -14.14 -11.18 3.31
CA ILE A 246 -14.08 -12.18 2.24
C ILE A 246 -13.33 -11.59 1.05
N ILE A 247 -12.19 -12.18 0.71
CA ILE A 247 -11.43 -11.84 -0.49
C ILE A 247 -11.63 -12.94 -1.52
N LYS A 248 -12.17 -12.59 -2.69
CA LYS A 248 -12.26 -13.47 -3.86
C LYS A 248 -11.30 -12.94 -4.92
N SER A 249 -10.25 -13.69 -5.21
CA SER A 249 -9.20 -13.30 -6.15
C SER A 249 -8.92 -14.42 -7.16
N GLU A 250 -8.02 -14.16 -8.11
CA GLU A 250 -7.53 -15.17 -9.06
C GLU A 250 -6.86 -16.37 -8.38
N HIS A 251 -6.45 -16.24 -7.11
CA HIS A 251 -5.82 -17.31 -6.33
C HIS A 251 -6.78 -18.05 -5.37
N GLY A 252 -8.08 -17.74 -5.41
CA GLY A 252 -9.10 -18.41 -4.60
C GLY A 252 -9.88 -17.47 -3.68
N VAL A 253 -10.58 -18.07 -2.72
CA VAL A 253 -11.45 -17.38 -1.75
C VAL A 253 -10.85 -17.51 -0.36
N PHE A 254 -10.66 -16.37 0.31
CA PHE A 254 -10.07 -16.27 1.63
C PHE A 254 -11.02 -15.55 2.58
N VAL A 255 -11.25 -16.15 3.76
CA VAL A 255 -12.12 -15.60 4.81
C VAL A 255 -11.28 -15.30 6.05
N TYR A 256 -11.48 -14.12 6.64
CA TYR A 256 -10.75 -13.60 7.80
C TYR A 256 -11.68 -13.10 8.89
#